data_AF-X1RX32-F1
#
_entry.id   AF-X1RX32-F1
#
_cell.length_a   1.000
_cell.length_b   1.000
_cell.length_c   1.000
_cell.angle_alpha   90.00
_cell.angle_beta   90.00
_cell.angle_gamma   90.00
#
_symmetry.space_group_name_H-M   'P 1'
#
loop_
_entity.id
_entity.type
_entity.pdbx_description
1 polymer ?
#
loop_
_entity_poly.entity_id
_entity_poly.type
_entity_poly.pdbx_seq_one_letter_code
_entity_poly.pdbx_strand_id
1 'polypeptide(L)'
;MVLQINSIESLLQGIGVDVLAGEKLTVMVGDTVRVHLDVDYRGPAIDGSIHISWGHDTGWFAEDGNKQDDFPVHFDQSMDWVPYSFAFDVLIGGDYGPGYDLYAKIEGVPGPDIFTPEYLNVLDVLGAAEFRNFEITSYDKL
;
A
#
# COMPACT_ATOMS: atom_id res chain seq x y z
N MET A 1 31.26 26.81 5.35
CA MET A 1 30.45 25.97 4.44
C MET A 1 30.00 24.77 5.25
N VAL A 2 28.80 24.85 5.83
CA VAL A 2 28.23 23.76 6.63
C VAL A 2 27.51 22.86 5.64
N LEU A 3 27.88 21.59 5.57
CA LEU A 3 27.10 20.59 4.85
C LEU A 3 25.72 20.53 5.51
N GLN A 4 24.69 20.92 4.78
CA GLN A 4 23.31 20.60 5.11
C GLN A 4 23.18 19.08 4.94
N ILE A 5 23.24 18.34 6.05
CA ILE A 5 22.86 16.93 6.06
C ILE A 5 21.35 16.93 5.91
N ASN A 6 20.87 16.86 4.67
CA ASN A 6 19.48 16.50 4.42
C ASN A 6 19.29 15.13 5.08
N SER A 7 18.37 15.07 6.05
CA SER A 7 18.03 13.86 6.81
C SER A 7 17.88 12.66 5.88
N ILE A 8 18.20 11.45 6.36
CA ILE A 8 18.03 10.18 5.62
C ILE A 8 16.61 10.06 5.03
N GLU A 9 15.63 10.69 5.67
CA GLU A 9 14.24 10.83 5.23
C GLU A 9 14.09 11.49 3.84
N SER A 10 14.95 12.43 3.47
CA SER A 10 14.95 13.06 2.13
C SER A 10 15.55 12.14 1.05
N LEU A 11 16.41 11.19 1.43
CA LEU A 11 16.86 10.10 0.56
C LEU A 11 15.77 9.00 0.43
N LEU A 12 14.94 8.85 1.47
CA LEU A 12 13.69 8.08 1.56
C LEU A 12 12.70 8.31 0.41
N GLN A 13 12.47 9.58 0.09
CA GLN A 13 11.35 10.06 -0.75
C GLN A 13 11.36 9.59 -2.22
N GLY A 14 12.25 8.69 -2.63
CA GLY A 14 12.29 8.18 -4.01
C GLY A 14 13.00 6.84 -4.21
N ILE A 15 13.33 6.13 -3.13
CA ILE A 15 13.88 4.77 -3.22
C ILE A 15 12.74 3.84 -2.84
N GLY A 16 12.27 3.02 -3.77
CA GLY A 16 11.33 1.95 -3.46
C GLY A 16 11.93 1.06 -2.39
N VAL A 17 11.44 1.18 -1.16
CA VAL A 17 11.79 0.28 -0.06
C VAL A 17 10.83 -0.88 -0.17
N ASP A 18 11.34 -2.01 -0.65
CA ASP A 18 10.62 -3.28 -0.57
C ASP A 18 10.62 -3.73 0.89
N VAL A 19 9.44 -4.08 1.42
CA VAL A 19 9.27 -4.64 2.76
C VAL A 19 8.56 -5.98 2.62
N LEU A 20 8.84 -6.91 3.54
CA LEU A 20 8.14 -8.19 3.51
C LEU A 20 6.66 -7.98 3.89
N ALA A 21 5.78 -8.85 3.38
CA ALA A 21 4.37 -8.81 3.74
C ALA A 21 4.19 -8.92 5.26
N GLY A 22 3.42 -8.00 5.85
CA GLY A 22 3.25 -7.88 7.30
C GLY A 22 4.27 -6.98 8.01
N GLU A 23 5.33 -6.56 7.33
CA GLU A 23 6.24 -5.54 7.85
C GLU A 23 5.71 -4.14 7.54
N LYS A 24 6.16 -3.17 8.33
CA LYS A 24 5.69 -1.80 8.24
C LYS A 24 6.44 -1.01 7.18
N LEU A 25 5.69 -0.40 6.27
CA LEU A 25 6.14 0.53 5.25
C LEU A 25 5.67 1.96 5.58
N THR A 26 6.58 2.93 5.44
CA THR A 26 6.24 4.35 5.56
C THR A 26 6.19 4.97 4.17
N VAL A 27 5.08 5.63 3.85
CA VAL A 27 4.79 6.27 2.56
C VAL A 27 4.25 7.67 2.77
N MET A 28 4.17 8.47 1.71
CA MET A 28 3.50 9.77 1.71
C MET A 28 2.17 9.70 0.97
N VAL A 29 1.27 10.64 1.30
CA VAL A 29 0.08 10.88 0.46
C VAL A 29 0.53 11.24 -0.97
N GLY A 30 0.02 10.52 -1.95
CA GLY A 30 0.37 10.63 -3.37
C GLY A 30 1.38 9.59 -3.86
N ASP A 31 2.01 8.84 -2.95
CA ASP A 31 2.90 7.75 -3.33
C ASP A 31 2.11 6.59 -3.96
N THR A 32 2.79 5.79 -4.77
CA THR A 32 2.26 4.55 -5.32
C THR A 32 2.97 3.38 -4.67
N VAL A 33 2.21 2.48 -4.07
CA VAL A 33 2.73 1.24 -3.47
C VAL A 33 2.52 0.10 -4.43
N ARG A 34 3.59 -0.63 -4.75
CA ARG A 34 3.49 -1.86 -5.52
C ARG A 34 3.21 -3.04 -4.60
N VAL A 35 2.08 -3.69 -4.78
CA VAL A 35 1.64 -4.86 -4.03
C VAL A 35 1.88 -6.12 -4.86
N HIS A 36 2.59 -7.08 -4.27
CA HIS A 36 2.88 -8.37 -4.87
C HIS A 36 1.94 -9.44 -4.33
N LEU A 37 1.35 -10.24 -5.22
CA LEU A 37 0.38 -11.28 -4.88
C LEU A 37 0.71 -12.57 -5.64
N ASP A 38 0.59 -13.70 -4.95
CA ASP A 38 0.77 -15.03 -5.53
C ASP A 38 -0.44 -15.91 -5.23
N VAL A 39 -0.86 -16.70 -6.22
CA VAL A 39 -1.92 -17.69 -6.07
C VAL A 39 -1.67 -18.89 -6.97
N ASP A 40 -1.91 -20.10 -6.45
CA ASP A 40 -1.95 -21.30 -7.28
C ASP A 40 -3.38 -21.51 -7.81
N TYR A 41 -3.52 -21.66 -9.12
CA TYR A 41 -4.79 -21.85 -9.79
C TYR A 41 -4.91 -23.23 -10.45
N ARG A 42 -6.09 -23.84 -10.35
CA ARG A 42 -6.51 -25.00 -11.12
C ARG A 42 -8.01 -24.94 -11.35
N GLY A 43 -8.45 -25.00 -12.61
CA GLY A 43 -9.86 -24.89 -12.95
C GLY A 43 -10.13 -24.59 -14.42
N PRO A 44 -11.37 -24.25 -14.79
CA PRO A 44 -11.72 -23.76 -16.13
C PRO A 44 -11.06 -22.40 -16.43
N ALA A 45 -11.06 -21.95 -17.68
CA ALA A 45 -10.64 -20.58 -17.96
C ALA A 45 -11.65 -19.59 -17.35
N ILE A 46 -11.15 -18.53 -16.70
CA ILE A 46 -12.00 -17.59 -15.98
C ILE A 46 -11.39 -16.18 -15.89
N ASP A 47 -12.25 -15.18 -16.05
CA ASP A 47 -11.95 -13.78 -15.75
C ASP A 47 -12.43 -13.44 -14.34
N GLY A 48 -11.65 -12.62 -13.64
CA GLY A 48 -12.00 -12.07 -12.32
C GLY A 48 -11.37 -10.71 -12.14
N SER A 49 -11.40 -10.22 -10.89
CA SER A 49 -10.69 -9.01 -10.49
C SER A 49 -9.90 -9.28 -9.21
N ILE A 50 -8.73 -8.67 -9.10
CA ILE A 50 -8.02 -8.54 -7.84
C ILE A 50 -8.37 -7.17 -7.28
N HIS A 51 -9.06 -7.18 -6.15
CA HIS A 51 -9.36 -6.00 -5.36
C HIS A 51 -8.30 -5.84 -4.28
N ILE A 52 -7.66 -4.68 -4.20
CA ILE A 52 -6.69 -4.35 -3.15
C ILE A 52 -7.23 -3.16 -2.37
N SER A 53 -7.29 -3.27 -1.06
CA SER A 53 -7.78 -2.21 -0.18
C SER A 53 -6.82 -1.99 0.98
N TRP A 54 -6.68 -0.73 1.37
CA TRP A 54 -5.94 -0.30 2.55
C TRP A 54 -6.81 0.63 3.40
N GLY A 55 -6.61 0.67 4.72
CA GLY A 55 -7.58 1.34 5.59
C GLY A 55 -7.31 1.09 7.06
N HIS A 56 -8.31 1.31 7.91
CA HIS A 56 -8.24 0.89 9.31
C HIS A 56 -9.33 -0.16 9.56
N ASP A 57 -8.93 -1.31 10.07
CA ASP A 57 -9.83 -2.29 10.63
C ASP A 57 -10.35 -1.78 11.98
N THR A 58 -11.66 -1.53 12.03
CA THR A 58 -12.37 -1.12 13.25
C THR A 58 -13.32 -2.21 13.75
N GLY A 59 -13.03 -3.48 13.43
CA GLY A 59 -13.89 -4.65 13.63
C GLY A 59 -14.63 -5.09 12.37
N TRP A 60 -14.49 -4.31 11.30
CA TRP A 60 -14.82 -4.61 9.91
C TRP A 60 -13.86 -3.75 9.08
N PHE A 61 -13.22 -4.33 8.06
CA PHE A 61 -12.29 -3.58 7.23
C PHE A 61 -13.03 -2.44 6.54
N ALA A 62 -12.72 -1.21 6.91
CA ALA A 62 -13.33 -0.04 6.31
C ALA A 62 -12.71 0.16 4.92
N GLU A 63 -13.40 -0.38 3.91
CA GLU A 63 -13.26 0.00 2.50
C GLU A 63 -13.69 1.47 2.34
N ASP A 64 -12.87 2.38 2.87
CA ASP A 64 -13.05 3.82 2.74
C ASP A 64 -12.75 4.18 1.29
N GLY A 65 -13.79 4.48 0.50
CA GLY A 65 -13.84 4.38 -0.97
C GLY A 65 -12.85 5.21 -1.81
N ASN A 66 -11.79 5.75 -1.22
CA ASN A 66 -10.60 6.27 -1.89
C ASN A 66 -9.33 5.44 -1.62
N LYS A 67 -9.44 4.32 -0.90
CA LYS A 67 -8.30 3.50 -0.47
C LYS A 67 -8.35 2.08 -1.02
N GLN A 68 -8.76 1.96 -2.28
CA GLN A 68 -8.88 0.67 -2.96
C GLN A 68 -8.76 0.82 -4.47
N ASP A 69 -8.33 -0.25 -5.13
CA ASP A 69 -8.28 -0.37 -6.59
C ASP A 69 -8.65 -1.79 -7.03
N ASP A 70 -9.25 -1.90 -8.22
CA ASP A 70 -9.67 -3.16 -8.84
C ASP A 70 -8.89 -3.42 -10.13
N PHE A 71 -8.32 -4.62 -10.23
CA PHE A 71 -7.45 -5.02 -11.33
C PHE A 71 -8.00 -6.26 -12.04
N PRO A 72 -8.48 -6.14 -13.30
CA PRO A 72 -8.92 -7.29 -14.08
C PRO A 72 -7.80 -8.31 -14.25
N VAL A 73 -8.11 -9.58 -14.00
CA VAL A 73 -7.19 -10.71 -14.17
C VAL A 73 -7.84 -11.86 -14.92
N HIS A 74 -7.00 -12.67 -15.56
CA HIS A 74 -7.41 -13.88 -16.26
C HIS A 74 -6.64 -15.08 -15.73
N PHE A 75 -7.33 -16.19 -15.56
CA PHE A 75 -6.74 -17.49 -15.25
C PHE A 75 -7.07 -18.48 -16.37
N ASP A 76 -6.03 -19.05 -16.98
CA ASP A 76 -6.18 -20.07 -18.02
C ASP A 76 -6.72 -21.38 -17.46
N GLN A 77 -7.44 -22.12 -18.30
CA GLN A 77 -7.85 -23.48 -17.96
C GLN A 77 -6.64 -24.36 -17.64
N SER A 78 -6.69 -25.03 -16.49
CA SER A 78 -5.67 -25.99 -16.08
C SER A 78 -6.27 -27.16 -15.29
N MET A 79 -5.75 -28.36 -15.57
CA MET A 79 -6.00 -29.57 -14.77
C MET A 79 -4.95 -29.77 -13.67
N ASP A 80 -3.85 -29.03 -13.73
CA ASP A 80 -2.77 -29.01 -12.74
C ASP A 80 -2.78 -27.67 -11.97
N TRP A 81 -2.17 -27.63 -10.79
CA TRP A 81 -1.96 -26.37 -10.08
C TRP A 81 -0.86 -25.57 -10.78
N VAL A 82 -1.18 -24.34 -11.17
CA VAL A 82 -0.28 -23.43 -11.88
C VAL A 82 -0.14 -22.14 -11.05
N PRO A 83 1.10 -21.69 -10.77
CA PRO A 83 1.32 -20.46 -10.03
C PRO A 83 1.03 -19.24 -10.91
N TYR A 84 0.34 -18.27 -10.34
CA TYR A 84 0.16 -16.92 -10.88
C TYR A 84 0.78 -15.92 -9.91
N SER A 85 1.56 -15.00 -10.45
CA SER A 85 2.17 -13.90 -9.71
C SER A 85 1.72 -12.57 -10.32
N PHE A 86 1.30 -11.65 -9.47
CA PHE A 86 0.83 -10.33 -9.84
C PHE A 86 1.63 -9.24 -9.13
N ALA A 87 1.71 -8.08 -9.76
CA ALA A 87 2.26 -6.87 -9.19
C ALA A 87 1.37 -5.69 -9.60
N PHE A 88 0.71 -5.08 -8.63
CA PHE A 88 -0.23 -3.98 -8.86
C PHE A 88 0.23 -2.72 -8.16
N ASP A 89 0.05 -1.60 -8.84
CA ASP A 89 0.39 -0.28 -8.36
C ASP A 89 -0.86 0.38 -7.78
N VAL A 90 -0.87 0.60 -6.46
CA VAL A 90 -1.99 1.17 -5.71
C VAL A 90 -1.62 2.57 -5.25
N LEU A 91 -2.49 3.55 -5.52
CA LEU A 91 -2.26 4.94 -5.12
C LEU A 91 -2.63 5.15 -3.64
N ILE A 92 -1.72 5.76 -2.88
CA ILE A 92 -1.96 6.16 -1.50
C ILE A 92 -2.59 7.55 -1.47
N GLY A 93 -3.92 7.63 -1.51
CA GLY A 93 -4.70 8.86 -1.40
C GLY A 93 -5.38 9.07 -0.04
N GLY A 94 -6.03 10.23 0.14
CA GLY A 94 -6.86 10.50 1.32
C GLY A 94 -6.08 10.97 2.55
N ASP A 95 -6.55 10.59 3.74
CA ASP A 95 -6.02 11.06 5.03
C ASP A 95 -4.65 10.46 5.35
N TYR A 96 -3.81 11.23 6.05
CA TYR A 96 -2.51 10.79 6.55
C TYR A 96 -2.60 10.38 8.02
N GLY A 97 -1.69 9.50 8.44
CA GLY A 97 -1.66 8.96 9.80
C GLY A 97 -0.99 7.60 9.87
N PRO A 98 -0.70 7.11 11.08
CA PRO A 98 -0.12 5.80 11.28
C PRO A 98 -1.18 4.69 11.28
N GLY A 99 -0.70 3.46 11.08
CA GLY A 99 -1.42 2.24 11.41
C GLY A 99 -2.53 1.86 10.47
N TYR A 100 -2.33 2.14 9.18
CA TYR A 100 -3.16 1.57 8.14
C TYR A 100 -2.84 0.09 7.93
N ASP A 101 -3.89 -0.66 7.64
CA ASP A 101 -3.92 -2.08 7.33
C ASP A 101 -4.00 -2.27 5.81
N LEU A 102 -3.69 -3.48 5.32
CA LEU A 102 -3.73 -3.83 3.89
C LEU A 102 -4.26 -5.25 3.69
N TYR A 103 -5.12 -5.44 2.70
CA TYR A 103 -5.51 -6.78 2.24
C TYR A 103 -5.84 -6.77 0.74
N ALA A 104 -5.89 -7.96 0.14
CA ALA A 104 -6.41 -8.15 -1.20
C ALA A 104 -7.41 -9.31 -1.26
N LYS A 105 -8.29 -9.29 -2.26
CA LYS A 105 -9.21 -10.38 -2.55
C LYS A 105 -9.33 -10.62 -4.05
N ILE A 106 -9.60 -11.86 -4.43
CA ILE A 106 -10.07 -12.21 -5.77
C ILE A 106 -11.60 -12.19 -5.73
N GLU A 107 -12.19 -11.42 -6.63
CA GLU A 107 -13.64 -11.26 -6.77
C GLU A 107 -14.08 -11.49 -8.23
N GLY A 108 -15.40 -11.55 -8.45
CA GLY A 108 -15.97 -11.77 -9.78
C GLY A 108 -15.84 -13.20 -10.31
N VAL A 109 -15.38 -14.15 -9.48
CA VAL A 109 -15.29 -15.58 -9.78
C VAL A 109 -16.42 -16.37 -9.11
N PRO A 110 -16.81 -17.58 -9.61
CA PRO A 110 -17.84 -18.39 -8.98
C PRO A 110 -17.53 -18.75 -7.54
N GLY A 111 -18.44 -18.36 -6.64
CA GLY A 111 -18.33 -18.62 -5.20
C GLY A 111 -18.21 -17.32 -4.40
N PRO A 112 -17.88 -17.42 -3.11
CA PRO A 112 -17.48 -16.28 -2.30
C PRO A 112 -16.12 -15.72 -2.75
N ASP A 113 -15.87 -14.46 -2.41
CA ASP A 113 -14.55 -13.84 -2.60
C ASP A 113 -13.45 -14.61 -1.86
N ILE A 114 -12.24 -14.59 -2.42
CA ILE A 114 -11.08 -15.29 -1.88
C ILE A 114 -10.11 -14.25 -1.34
N PHE A 115 -9.86 -14.26 -0.03
CA PHE A 115 -9.07 -13.24 0.65
C PHE A 115 -7.63 -13.68 0.87
N THR A 116 -6.70 -12.72 0.79
CA THR A 116 -5.39 -12.85 1.43
C THR A 116 -5.54 -12.82 2.96
N PRO A 117 -4.49 -13.12 3.74
CA PRO A 117 -4.41 -12.61 5.09
C PRO A 117 -4.60 -11.08 5.12
N GLU A 118 -5.25 -10.60 6.18
CA GLU A 118 -5.27 -9.18 6.50
C GLU A 118 -3.97 -8.82 7.20
N TYR A 119 -3.27 -7.81 6.69
CA TYR A 119 -2.05 -7.31 7.29
C TYR A 119 -2.34 -6.05 8.09
N LEU A 120 -2.24 -6.15 9.41
CA LEU A 120 -2.59 -5.06 10.31
C LEU A 120 -1.39 -4.16 10.63
N ASN A 121 -1.61 -2.85 10.66
CA ASN A 121 -0.66 -1.81 11.04
C ASN A 121 0.64 -1.88 10.21
N VAL A 122 0.48 -2.04 8.90
CA VAL A 122 1.59 -2.19 7.94
C VAL A 122 1.89 -0.94 7.14
N LEU A 123 1.03 0.08 7.16
CA LEU A 123 1.23 1.32 6.44
C LEU A 123 1.17 2.54 7.38
N ASP A 124 2.24 3.33 7.40
CA ASP A 124 2.24 4.66 8.01
C ASP A 124 2.29 5.71 6.89
N VAL A 125 1.24 6.53 6.78
CA VAL A 125 1.10 7.55 5.74
C VAL A 125 1.47 8.92 6.31
N LEU A 126 2.52 9.52 5.76
CA LEU A 126 2.97 10.86 6.11
C LEU A 126 2.23 11.90 5.26
N GLY A 127 1.76 12.96 5.93
CA GLY A 127 1.19 14.14 5.29
C GLY A 127 2.24 15.11 4.79
N ALA A 128 1.79 16.28 4.32
CA ALA A 128 2.69 17.37 3.97
C ALA A 128 3.54 17.82 5.18
N ALA A 129 4.70 18.43 4.91
CA ALA A 129 5.57 18.91 5.97
C ALA A 129 4.84 19.91 6.90
N GLU A 130 4.85 19.61 8.20
CA GLU A 130 4.27 20.46 9.24
C GLU A 130 5.39 21.18 10.02
N PHE A 131 5.23 22.49 10.21
CA PHE A 131 6.14 23.29 11.01
C PHE A 131 5.42 23.85 12.22
N ARG A 132 6.07 23.80 13.39
CA ARG A 132 5.54 24.36 14.64
C ARG A 132 6.63 25.16 15.34
N ASN A 133 6.23 26.23 16.02
CA ASN A 133 7.13 27.13 16.76
C ASN A 133 8.20 27.80 15.88
N PHE A 134 7.85 28.20 14.66
CA PHE A 134 8.74 28.97 13.79
C PHE A 134 8.83 30.42 14.27
N GLU A 135 9.93 30.77 14.92
CA GLU A 135 10.17 32.11 15.48
C GLU A 135 11.62 32.58 15.30
N ILE A 136 11.81 33.90 15.28
CA ILE A 136 13.15 34.52 15.37
C ILE A 136 13.51 34.59 16.86
N THR A 137 14.54 33.87 17.26
CA THR A 137 14.96 33.79 18.67
C THR A 137 16.04 34.80 19.04
N SER A 138 16.82 35.31 18.07
CA SER A 138 17.83 36.36 18.28
C SER A 138 18.27 37.03 16.98
N TYR A 139 19.04 38.11 17.09
CA TYR A 139 19.73 38.77 15.98
C TYR A 139 20.99 39.46 16.51
N ASP A 140 22.06 39.43 15.72
CA ASP A 140 23.35 40.05 16.04
C ASP A 140 23.79 41.01 14.93
N LYS A 141 24.57 42.03 15.30
CA LYS A 141 25.25 42.91 14.35
C LYS A 141 26.61 42.32 13.98
N LEU A 142 26.92 42.26 12.68
CA LEU A 142 28.24 41.90 12.16
C LEU A 142 29.22 43.07 12.24
#